data_AF-A0A836F3P8-F1
#
_entry.id   AF-A0A836F3P8-F1
#
_cell.length_a   1.000
_cell.length_b   1.000
_cell.length_c   1.000
_cell.angle_alpha   90.00
_cell.angle_beta   90.00
_cell.angle_gamma   90.00
#
_symmetry.space_group_name_H-M   'P 1'
#
loop_
_entity.id
_entity.type
_entity.pdbx_description
1 polymer ?
#
loop_
_entity_poly.entity_id
_entity_poly.type
_entity_poly.pdbx_seq_one_letter_code
_entity_poly.pdbx_strand_id
1 'polypeptide(L)'
;MLIYFDLAQRMQLAMLDLLIAAHREGVMTDLEIRQEVDTIMFGGHDTIASSLSFILALLAEHKDIQDRVRNEVDIVMQENENKLTMKFLHQLSYLERCIKEALRLHSAVFFISRVCGEDVKLRTY
;
A
#
# COMPACT_ATOMS: atom_id res chain seq x y z
N MET A 1 -2.95 -33.29 -15.57
CA MET A 1 -4.01 -32.44 -14.99
C MET A 1 -3.74 -32.11 -13.52
N LEU A 2 -3.39 -33.08 -12.68
CA LEU A 2 -3.07 -32.82 -11.25
C LEU A 2 -1.78 -32.01 -11.01
N ILE A 3 -0.78 -32.12 -11.90
CA ILE A 3 0.51 -31.42 -11.77
C ILE A 3 0.38 -29.90 -12.01
N TYR A 4 -0.56 -29.47 -12.86
CA TYR A 4 -0.80 -28.04 -13.13
C TYR A 4 -1.49 -27.34 -11.96
N PHE A 5 -2.33 -28.05 -11.22
CA PHE A 5 -3.04 -27.50 -10.06
C PHE A 5 -2.10 -27.29 -8.86
N ASP A 6 -1.12 -28.20 -8.69
CA ASP A 6 -0.09 -28.11 -7.64
C ASP A 6 0.96 -27.01 -7.93
N LEU A 7 1.31 -26.78 -9.21
CA LEU A 7 2.15 -25.65 -9.62
C LEU A 7 1.47 -24.29 -9.38
N ALA A 8 0.14 -24.22 -9.55
CA ALA A 8 -0.63 -23.00 -9.26
C ALA A 8 -0.75 -22.72 -7.75
N GLN A 9 -0.67 -23.73 -6.88
CA GLN A 9 -0.59 -23.53 -5.42
C GLN A 9 0.80 -23.06 -4.95
N ARG A 10 1.86 -23.35 -5.73
CA ARG A 10 3.24 -22.87 -5.46
C ARG A 10 3.49 -21.45 -5.96
N MET A 11 2.71 -20.98 -6.92
CA MET A 11 2.70 -19.59 -7.40
C MET A 11 1.69 -18.81 -6.57
N GLN A 12 2.10 -17.76 -5.86
CA GLN A 12 1.13 -16.83 -5.28
C GLN A 12 0.25 -16.28 -6.41
N LEU A 13 -1.02 -16.68 -6.44
CA LEU A 13 -1.99 -16.17 -7.41
C LEU A 13 -2.06 -14.64 -7.27
N ALA A 14 -1.91 -13.93 -8.37
CA ALA A 14 -2.09 -12.49 -8.36
C ALA A 14 -3.57 -12.18 -8.17
N MET A 15 -3.87 -10.96 -7.74
CA MET A 15 -5.25 -10.48 -7.57
C MET A 15 -6.12 -10.74 -8.79
N LEU A 16 -5.62 -10.45 -10.00
CA LEU A 16 -6.38 -10.68 -11.23
C LEU A 16 -6.67 -12.17 -11.46
N ASP A 17 -5.76 -13.07 -11.09
CA ASP A 17 -5.98 -14.51 -11.20
C ASP A 17 -7.10 -14.96 -10.26
N LEU A 18 -7.17 -14.38 -9.05
CA LEU A 18 -8.24 -14.65 -8.09
C LEU A 18 -9.60 -14.17 -8.62
N LEU A 19 -9.66 -12.98 -9.22
CA LEU A 19 -10.89 -12.44 -9.81
C LEU A 19 -11.37 -13.29 -11.01
N ILE A 20 -10.44 -13.75 -11.85
CA ILE A 20 -10.74 -14.65 -12.97
C ILE A 20 -11.23 -16.02 -12.47
N ALA A 21 -10.65 -16.54 -11.39
CA ALA A 21 -11.13 -17.78 -10.78
C ALA A 21 -12.56 -17.63 -10.24
N ALA A 22 -12.86 -16.53 -9.55
CA ALA A 22 -14.20 -16.22 -9.05
C ALA A 22 -15.24 -16.09 -10.18
N HIS A 23 -14.84 -15.52 -11.32
CA HIS A 23 -15.69 -15.46 -12.51
C HIS A 23 -16.01 -16.86 -13.08
N ARG A 24 -15.01 -17.74 -13.14
CA ARG A 24 -15.20 -19.14 -13.60
C ARG A 24 -16.14 -19.93 -12.70
N GLU A 25 -16.19 -19.60 -11.41
CA GLU A 25 -17.11 -20.19 -10.44
C GLU A 25 -18.50 -19.52 -10.45
N GLY A 26 -18.72 -18.51 -11.29
CA GLY A 26 -19.99 -17.79 -11.42
C GLY A 26 -20.27 -16.82 -10.27
N VAL A 27 -19.27 -16.48 -9.46
CA VAL A 27 -19.39 -15.58 -8.30
C VAL A 27 -19.33 -14.11 -8.72
N MET A 28 -18.64 -13.80 -9.82
CA MET A 28 -18.48 -12.45 -10.36
C MET A 28 -18.70 -12.42 -11.87
N THR A 29 -19.20 -11.30 -12.37
CA THR A 29 -19.32 -10.98 -13.78
C THR A 29 -18.04 -10.29 -14.29
N ASP A 30 -17.83 -10.30 -15.61
CA ASP A 30 -16.74 -9.55 -16.24
C ASP A 30 -16.79 -8.05 -15.92
N LEU A 31 -18.00 -7.48 -15.74
CA LEU A 31 -18.17 -6.08 -15.37
C LEU A 31 -17.64 -5.81 -13.97
N GLU A 32 -17.99 -6.66 -13.00
CA GLU A 32 -17.50 -6.55 -11.63
C GLU A 32 -15.98 -6.72 -11.57
N ILE A 33 -15.39 -7.64 -12.36
CA ILE A 33 -13.93 -7.80 -12.42
C ILE A 33 -13.27 -6.48 -12.84
N ARG A 34 -13.80 -5.84 -13.88
CA ARG A 34 -13.27 -4.55 -14.37
C ARG A 34 -13.40 -3.46 -13.31
N GLN A 35 -14.55 -3.39 -12.64
CA GLN A 35 -14.78 -2.41 -11.57
C GLN A 35 -13.82 -2.58 -10.39
N GLU A 36 -13.54 -3.81 -9.97
CA GLU A 36 -12.57 -4.08 -8.90
C GLU A 36 -11.14 -3.70 -9.32
N VAL A 37 -10.75 -4.05 -10.55
CA VAL A 37 -9.45 -3.68 -11.10
C VAL A 37 -9.30 -2.15 -11.18
N ASP A 38 -10.31 -1.45 -11.70
CA ASP A 38 -10.31 0.01 -11.80
C ASP A 38 -10.21 0.67 -10.42
N THR A 39 -10.96 0.16 -9.45
CA THR A 39 -10.96 0.67 -8.06
C THR A 39 -9.58 0.54 -7.42
N ILE A 40 -8.90 -0.59 -7.60
CA ILE A 40 -7.61 -0.85 -6.98
C ILE A 40 -6.49 -0.04 -7.66
N MET A 41 -6.53 0.06 -9.00
CA MET A 41 -5.59 0.89 -9.75
C MET A 41 -5.73 2.36 -9.37
N PHE A 42 -6.95 2.88 -9.35
CA PHE A 42 -7.22 4.26 -8.95
C PHE A 42 -6.82 4.52 -7.49
N GLY A 43 -7.27 3.67 -6.58
CA GLY A 43 -6.99 3.81 -5.15
C GLY A 43 -5.51 3.75 -4.82
N GLY A 44 -4.75 2.89 -5.52
CA GLY A 44 -3.31 2.72 -5.30
C GLY A 44 -2.43 3.73 -6.04
N HIS A 45 -2.86 4.27 -7.17
CA HIS A 45 -2.01 5.16 -7.98
C HIS A 45 -1.99 6.59 -7.44
N ASP A 46 -3.14 7.27 -7.44
CA ASP A 46 -3.19 8.71 -7.19
C ASP A 46 -2.85 9.04 -5.73
N THR A 47 -3.31 8.21 -4.78
CA THR A 47 -3.04 8.41 -3.35
C THR A 47 -1.56 8.25 -3.01
N ILE A 48 -0.89 7.24 -3.59
CA ILE A 48 0.53 6.98 -3.36
C ILE A 48 1.39 8.01 -4.07
N ALA A 49 1.07 8.37 -5.32
CA ALA A 49 1.80 9.39 -6.07
C ALA A 49 1.78 10.75 -5.35
N SER A 50 0.62 11.16 -4.85
CA SER A 50 0.49 12.39 -4.06
C SER A 50 1.27 12.31 -2.75
N SER A 51 1.13 11.20 -2.01
CA SER A 51 1.82 11.00 -0.73
C SER A 51 3.34 11.05 -0.90
N LEU A 52 3.86 10.34 -1.91
CA LEU A 52 5.29 10.29 -2.21
C LEU A 52 5.84 11.66 -2.61
N SER A 53 5.07 12.45 -3.36
CA SER A 53 5.45 13.82 -3.74
C SER A 53 5.69 14.70 -2.51
N PHE A 54 4.78 14.66 -1.52
CA PHE A 54 4.95 15.42 -0.27
C PHE A 54 6.08 14.87 0.60
N ILE A 55 6.22 13.55 0.72
CA ILE A 55 7.32 12.92 1.47
C ILE A 55 8.67 13.38 0.91
N LEU A 56 8.83 13.32 -0.42
CA LEU A 56 10.07 13.74 -1.08
C LEU A 56 10.32 15.24 -0.95
N ALA A 57 9.28 16.07 -1.05
CA ALA A 57 9.40 17.52 -0.85
C ALA A 57 9.88 17.86 0.57
N LEU A 58 9.27 17.26 1.60
CA LEU A 58 9.67 17.45 2.99
C LEU A 58 11.11 16.99 3.25
N LEU A 59 11.51 15.82 2.72
CA LEU A 59 12.89 15.37 2.81
C LEU A 59 13.87 16.27 2.05
N ALA A 60 13.43 16.89 0.95
CA ALA A 60 14.27 17.82 0.20
C ALA A 60 14.50 19.14 0.96
N GLU A 61 13.49 19.60 1.71
CA GLU A 61 13.52 20.82 2.54
C GLU A 61 14.31 20.62 3.84
N HIS A 62 14.16 19.46 4.49
CA HIS A 62 14.82 19.12 5.76
C HIS A 62 16.06 18.25 5.56
N LYS A 63 17.19 18.88 5.19
CA LYS A 63 18.45 18.18 4.86
C LYS A 63 19.00 17.31 5.98
N ASP A 64 18.92 17.78 7.22
CA ASP A 64 19.35 17.04 8.42
C ASP A 64 18.56 15.73 8.60
N ILE A 65 17.26 15.77 8.35
CA ILE A 65 16.38 14.58 8.38
C ILE A 65 16.73 13.67 7.20
N GLN A 66 16.94 14.24 6.01
CA GLN A 66 17.29 13.49 4.81
C GLN A 66 18.60 12.71 4.99
N ASP A 67 19.63 13.34 5.54
CA ASP A 67 20.92 12.71 5.80
C ASP A 67 20.80 11.61 6.85
N ARG A 68 19.97 11.81 7.87
CA ARG A 68 19.69 10.76 8.86
C ARG A 68 18.96 9.56 8.26
N VAL A 69 17.99 9.78 7.36
CA VAL A 69 17.32 8.69 6.62
C VAL A 69 18.32 7.95 5.74
N ARG A 70 19.19 8.65 5.00
CA ARG A 70 20.24 8.01 4.17
C ARG A 70 21.16 7.15 5.03
N ASN A 71 21.64 7.68 6.15
CA ASN A 71 22.49 6.93 7.08
C ASN A 71 21.79 5.67 7.61
N GLU A 72 20.50 5.74 7.97
CA GLU A 72 19.73 4.55 8.35
C GLU A 72 19.68 3.53 7.21
N VAL A 73 19.35 3.96 6.00
CA VAL A 73 19.28 3.09 4.81
C VAL A 73 20.63 2.44 4.53
N ASP A 74 21.73 3.17 4.60
CA ASP A 74 23.07 2.66 4.33
C ASP A 74 23.51 1.61 5.37
N ILE A 75 23.26 1.87 6.66
CA ILE A 75 23.55 0.91 7.74
C ILE A 75 22.75 -0.37 7.53
N VAL A 76 21.43 -0.24 7.32
CA VAL A 76 20.54 -1.39 7.14
C VAL A 76 20.88 -2.15 5.85
N MET A 77 21.28 -1.46 4.78
CA MET A 77 21.71 -2.10 3.53
C MET A 77 22.95 -2.97 3.75
N GLN A 78 23.95 -2.47 4.50
CA GLN A 78 25.15 -3.23 4.85
C GLN A 78 24.83 -4.45 5.72
N GLU A 79 23.96 -4.31 6.73
CA GLU A 79 23.54 -5.41 7.60
C GLU A 79 22.77 -6.52 6.86
N ASN A 80 22.16 -6.21 5.72
CA ASN A 80 21.39 -7.16 4.90
C ASN A 80 22.15 -7.61 3.64
N GLU A 81 23.47 -7.48 3.59
CA GLU A 81 24.30 -7.89 2.43
C GLU A 81 23.82 -7.27 1.10
N ASN A 82 23.34 -6.02 1.14
CA ASN A 82 22.74 -5.30 0.00
C ASN A 82 21.49 -5.98 -0.60
N LYS A 83 20.77 -6.79 0.17
CA LYS A 83 19.53 -7.46 -0.26
C LYS A 83 18.30 -6.71 0.24
N LEU A 84 17.46 -6.26 -0.69
CA LEU A 84 16.16 -5.66 -0.40
C LEU A 84 15.13 -6.74 -0.08
N THR A 85 15.04 -7.10 1.21
CA THR A 85 14.10 -8.10 1.73
C THR A 85 13.03 -7.47 2.63
N MET A 86 12.00 -8.23 3.01
CA MET A 86 11.04 -7.76 4.01
C MET A 86 11.70 -7.45 5.36
N LYS A 87 12.74 -8.21 5.73
CA LYS A 87 13.53 -7.93 6.94
C LYS A 87 14.22 -6.56 6.84
N PHE A 88 14.79 -6.24 5.68
CA PHE A 88 15.39 -4.93 5.41
C PHE A 88 14.37 -3.81 5.61
N LEU A 89 13.15 -3.93 5.04
CA LEU A 89 12.11 -2.90 5.19
C LEU A 89 11.69 -2.67 6.64
N HIS A 90 11.56 -3.73 7.44
CA HIS A 90 11.20 -3.62 8.86
C HIS A 90 12.26 -2.94 9.73
N GLN A 91 13.51 -2.83 9.26
CA GLN A 91 14.59 -2.17 10.00
C GLN A 91 14.64 -0.65 9.75
N LEU A 92 13.94 -0.14 8.75
CA LEU A 92 13.90 1.29 8.38
C LEU A 92 12.93 2.09 9.26
N SER A 93 13.10 2.00 10.57
CA SER A 93 12.17 2.55 11.58
C SER A 93 12.08 4.08 11.55
N TYR A 94 13.18 4.77 11.26
CA TYR A 94 13.23 6.23 11.18
C TYR A 94 12.57 6.73 9.89
N LEU A 95 12.86 6.10 8.76
CA LEU A 95 12.14 6.37 7.50
C LEU A 95 10.63 6.14 7.66
N GLU A 96 10.20 5.06 8.31
CA GLU A 96 8.78 4.81 8.57
C GLU A 96 8.14 5.95 9.37
N ARG A 97 8.85 6.48 10.38
CA ARG A 97 8.40 7.65 11.14
C ARG A 97 8.32 8.91 10.29
N CYS A 98 9.28 9.14 9.39
CA CYS A 98 9.25 10.26 8.45
C CYS A 98 8.04 10.16 7.49
N ILE A 99 7.74 8.96 6.98
CA ILE A 99 6.56 8.71 6.14
C ILE A 99 5.27 9.01 6.91
N LYS A 100 5.15 8.51 8.15
CA LYS A 100 3.97 8.76 9.00
C LYS A 100 3.80 10.25 9.31
N GLU A 101 4.88 10.97 9.56
CA GLU A 101 4.82 12.40 9.84
C GLU A 101 4.43 13.21 8.60
N ALA A 102 4.97 12.85 7.42
CA ALA A 102 4.56 13.44 6.16
C ALA A 102 3.06 13.21 5.90
N LEU A 103 2.54 12.00 6.15
CA LEU A 103 1.10 11.71 6.01
C LEU A 103 0.24 12.43 7.06
N ARG A 104 0.78 12.71 8.25
CA ARG A 104 0.11 13.53 9.28
C ARG A 104 -0.05 14.98 8.84
N LEU A 105 0.96 15.53 8.15
CA LEU A 105 0.97 16.91 7.65
C LEU A 105 0.22 17.06 6.32
N HIS A 106 0.42 16.11 5.42
CA HIS A 106 -0.08 16.08 4.05
C HIS A 106 -0.70 14.72 3.74
N SER A 107 -1.95 14.54 4.16
CA SER A 107 -2.73 13.36 3.78
C SER A 107 -3.25 13.50 2.35
N ALA A 108 -3.02 12.49 1.50
CA ALA A 108 -3.61 12.42 0.16
C ALA A 108 -5.15 12.31 0.21
N VAL A 109 -5.70 11.75 1.29
CA VAL A 109 -7.15 11.64 1.54
C VAL A 109 -7.48 12.39 2.83
N PHE A 110 -8.04 13.60 2.70
CA PHE A 110 -8.28 14.51 3.83
C PHE A 110 -9.68 14.37 4.46
N PHE A 111 -10.57 13.57 3.88
CA PHE A 111 -11.94 13.39 4.36
C PHE A 111 -12.40 11.94 4.24
N ILE A 112 -13.17 11.49 5.23
CA ILE A 112 -13.80 10.17 5.26
C ILE A 112 -15.30 10.38 5.41
N SER A 113 -16.06 9.93 4.41
CA SER A 113 -17.53 10.04 4.41
C SER A 113 -18.21 8.73 4.80
N ARG A 114 -19.37 8.82 5.44
CA ARG A 114 -20.28 7.70 5.72
C ARG A 114 -21.73 8.16 5.53
N VAL A 115 -22.58 7.24 5.08
CA VAL A 115 -24.04 7.41 5.04
C VAL A 115 -24.64 6.46 6.06
N CYS A 116 -25.47 6.97 6.97
CA CYS A 116 -26.14 6.17 8.00
C CYS A 116 -27.25 5.32 7.36
N GLY A 117 -27.22 4.00 7.59
CA GLY A 117 -28.28 3.09 7.16
C GLY A 117 -29.46 2.98 8.15
N GLU A 118 -29.25 3.46 9.38
CA GLU A 118 -30.22 3.49 10.46
C GLU A 118 -29.88 4.65 11.42
N ASP A 119 -30.77 4.94 12.37
CA ASP A 119 -30.55 6.00 13.36
C ASP A 119 -29.33 5.68 14.24
N VAL A 120 -28.34 6.56 14.21
CA VAL A 120 -27.11 6.43 15.00
C VAL A 120 -27.11 7.46 16.11
N LYS A 121 -27.07 6.99 17.37
CA LYS A 121 -26.80 7.84 18.52
C LYS A 121 -25.30 8.10 18.62
N LEU A 122 -24.89 9.31 18.27
CA LEU A 122 -23.60 9.87 18.60
C LEU A 122 -23.59 10.27 20.08
N ARG A 123 -22.39 10.46 20.66
CA ARG A 123 -22.21 10.63 22.13
C ARG A 123 -23.31 11.42 22.83
N THR A 124 -23.65 12.58 22.27
CA THR A 124 -24.67 13.49 22.81
C THR A 124 -25.84 13.75 21.88
N TYR A 125 -25.88 13.14 20.69
CA TYR A 125 -26.85 13.41 19.63
C TYR A 125 -27.48 12.13 19.12
#